data_AF-A0A2U0A1S3-F1
#
_entry.id   AF-A0A2U0A1S3-F1
#
_cell.length_a   1.000
_cell.length_b   1.000
_cell.length_c   1.000
_cell.angle_alpha   90.00
_cell.angle_beta   90.00
_cell.angle_gamma   90.00
#
_symmetry.space_group_name_H-M   'P 1'
#
loop_
_entity.id
_entity.type
_entity.pdbx_description
1 polymer ?
#
loop_
_entity_poly.entity_id
_entity_poly.type
_entity_poly.pdbx_seq_one_letter_code
_entity_poly.pdbx_strand_id
1 'polypeptide(L)'
;MDSQFEQMMQVNIQGRVFIICQAHGVTDPTIIGYYTDIMHQAISAMLHDESTPADFHQLLNQQAEWLESEIGQVSDPVESEESSAASDENEDDEVDSDEQAPKILNANKKATGYVPDAKSMPERLKDLRSDMEYLILNDCVTLKLVSPNQAKKLKHGLVGKIPEKAEEEVVALLRNALHAQIRKFIRKHNGGPWATATLQTEIRMDITRTRSVRSLVSLSRQLLEEREEWLLKTKNSLTGRFFGGKVKMDK
;
A
#
# COMPACT_ATOMS: atom_id res chain seq x y z
N MET A 1 27.10 31.53 -2.84
CA MET A 1 26.48 31.77 -1.51
C MET A 1 27.48 31.52 -0.39
N ASP A 2 27.38 32.28 0.70
CA ASP A 2 28.20 32.14 1.91
C ASP A 2 27.78 30.91 2.75
N SER A 3 28.74 30.20 3.34
CA SER A 3 28.49 28.98 4.14
C SER A 3 27.59 29.26 5.36
N GLN A 4 27.67 30.47 5.92
CA GLN A 4 26.77 30.88 7.02
C GLN A 4 25.32 31.06 6.56
N PHE A 5 25.13 31.57 5.33
CA PHE A 5 23.81 31.77 4.75
C PHE A 5 23.13 30.43 4.43
N GLU A 6 23.88 29.47 3.89
CA GLU A 6 23.39 28.13 3.60
C GLU A 6 22.97 27.37 4.87
N GLN A 7 23.74 27.49 5.95
CA GLN A 7 23.38 26.91 7.24
C GLN A 7 22.13 27.55 7.84
N MET A 8 21.99 28.88 7.72
CA MET A 8 20.80 29.61 8.16
C MET A 8 19.55 29.17 7.37
N MET A 9 19.68 29.02 6.06
CA MET A 9 18.63 28.51 5.18
C MET A 9 18.18 27.10 5.61
N GLN A 10 19.13 26.19 5.81
CA GLN A 10 18.83 24.81 6.20
C GLN A 10 18.06 24.72 7.51
N VAL A 11 18.48 25.46 8.55
CA VAL A 11 17.83 25.45 9.87
C VAL A 11 16.42 26.04 9.80
N ASN A 12 16.24 27.14 9.06
CA ASN A 12 14.93 27.77 8.91
C ASN A 12 13.95 26.89 8.14
N ILE A 13 14.38 26.25 7.06
CA ILE A 13 13.58 25.32 6.26
C ILE A 13 13.16 24.13 7.12
N GLN A 14 14.11 23.48 7.81
CA GLN A 14 13.83 22.36 8.70
C GLN A 14 12.82 22.72 9.80
N GLY A 15 12.99 23.87 10.44
CA GLY A 15 12.07 24.33 11.48
C GLY A 15 10.65 24.56 10.95
N ARG A 16 10.52 25.20 9.78
CA ARG A 16 9.22 25.51 9.16
C ARG A 16 8.46 24.24 8.78
N VAL A 17 9.13 23.33 8.07
CA VAL A 17 8.55 22.05 7.64
C VAL A 17 8.13 21.22 8.84
N PHE A 18 8.96 21.20 9.89
CA PHE A 18 8.65 20.46 11.11
C PHE A 18 7.37 20.98 11.78
N ILE A 19 7.23 22.30 11.93
CA ILE A 19 6.04 22.91 12.54
C ILE A 19 4.79 22.62 11.72
N ILE A 20 4.85 22.80 10.40
CA ILE A 20 3.71 22.57 9.50
C ILE A 20 3.30 21.09 9.55
N CYS A 21 4.25 20.18 9.35
CA CYS A 21 3.98 18.74 9.42
C CYS A 21 3.36 18.36 10.78
N GLN A 22 3.92 18.87 11.88
CA GLN A 22 3.41 18.58 13.21
C GLN A 22 1.99 19.14 13.43
N ALA A 23 1.70 20.35 12.94
CA ALA A 23 0.37 20.96 13.05
C ALA A 23 -0.72 20.14 12.33
N HIS A 24 -0.34 19.47 11.24
CA HIS A 24 -1.21 18.58 10.48
C HIS A 24 -1.09 17.09 10.87
N GLY A 25 -0.47 16.77 12.01
CA GLY A 25 -0.38 15.39 12.52
C GLY A 25 0.65 14.49 11.78
N VAL A 26 1.42 15.03 10.84
CA VAL A 26 2.50 14.34 10.15
C VAL A 26 3.72 14.26 11.06
N THR A 27 3.94 13.07 11.63
CA THR A 27 5.05 12.81 12.58
C THR A 27 6.10 11.83 12.06
N ASP A 28 5.95 11.36 10.82
CA ASP A 28 6.94 10.47 10.18
C ASP A 28 8.19 11.29 9.77
N PRO A 29 9.37 11.03 10.34
CA PRO A 29 10.61 11.72 9.98
C PRO A 29 11.00 11.55 8.52
N THR A 30 10.55 10.48 7.85
CA THR A 30 10.82 10.27 6.42
C THR A 30 9.96 11.18 5.55
N ILE A 31 8.71 11.43 5.93
CA ILE A 31 7.82 12.37 5.25
C ILE A 31 8.27 13.81 5.53
N ILE A 32 8.62 14.12 6.78
CA ILE A 32 9.19 15.42 7.15
C ILE A 32 10.50 15.66 6.39
N GLY A 33 11.38 14.65 6.31
CA GLY A 33 12.62 14.72 5.54
C GLY A 33 12.38 14.94 4.04
N TYR A 34 11.40 14.24 3.47
CA TYR A 34 11.00 14.44 2.08
C TYR A 34 10.52 15.88 1.80
N TYR A 35 9.66 16.44 2.64
CA TYR A 35 9.22 17.84 2.49
C TYR A 35 10.34 18.85 2.76
N THR A 36 11.26 18.52 3.67
CA THR A 36 12.47 19.33 3.91
C THR A 36 13.34 19.38 2.66
N ASP A 37 13.57 18.24 2.02
CA ASP A 37 14.39 18.16 0.81
C ASP A 37 13.74 18.89 -0.37
N ILE A 38 12.41 18.77 -0.53
CA ILE A 38 11.65 19.50 -1.56
C ILE A 38 11.75 21.00 -1.33
N MET A 39 11.46 21.48 -0.11
CA MET A 39 11.54 22.91 0.19
C MET A 39 12.96 23.44 0.01
N HIS A 40 13.96 22.67 0.41
CA HIS A 40 15.36 23.04 0.20
C HIS A 40 15.70 23.17 -1.28
N GLN A 41 15.31 22.20 -2.11
CA GLN A 41 15.55 22.25 -3.55
C GLN A 41 14.81 23.41 -4.23
N ALA A 42 13.54 23.65 -3.87
CA ALA A 42 12.74 24.72 -4.43
C ALA A 42 13.31 26.11 -4.10
N ILE A 43 13.66 26.34 -2.83
CA ILE A 43 14.22 27.62 -2.38
C ILE A 43 15.63 27.83 -2.96
N SER A 44 16.46 26.79 -2.99
CA SER A 44 17.80 26.88 -3.57
C SER A 44 17.78 27.16 -5.08
N ALA A 45 16.77 26.65 -5.80
CA ALA A 45 16.61 26.91 -7.24
C ALA A 45 16.10 28.33 -7.54
N MET A 46 15.40 28.96 -6.58
CA MET A 46 14.84 30.31 -6.71
C MET A 46 15.76 31.41 -6.19
N LEU A 47 16.77 31.06 -5.39
CA LEU A 47 17.80 31.98 -4.95
C LEU A 47 18.87 32.17 -6.04
N HIS A 48 19.35 33.40 -6.15
CA HIS A 48 20.44 33.80 -7.03
C HIS A 48 21.61 34.33 -6.21
N ASP A 49 22.78 34.49 -6.82
CA ASP A 49 23.98 34.95 -6.09
C ASP A 49 23.85 36.38 -5.52
N GLU A 50 22.89 37.16 -6.00
CA GLU A 50 22.56 38.51 -5.51
C GLU A 50 21.39 38.52 -4.49
N SER A 51 20.81 37.36 -4.17
CA SER A 51 19.64 37.29 -3.28
C SER A 51 20.00 37.67 -1.85
N THR A 52 19.13 38.48 -1.26
CA THR A 52 19.24 38.94 0.13
C THR A 52 18.57 37.96 1.09
N PRO A 53 18.89 38.03 2.40
CA PRO A 53 18.14 37.28 3.42
C PRO A 53 16.63 37.58 3.44
N ALA A 54 16.22 38.78 3.02
CA ALA A 54 14.81 39.13 2.89
C ALA A 54 14.12 38.33 1.76
N ASP A 55 14.80 38.16 0.63
CA ASP A 55 14.31 37.37 -0.51
C ASP A 55 14.15 35.90 -0.10
N PHE A 56 15.10 35.35 0.67
CA PHE A 56 14.98 34.02 1.27
C PHE A 56 13.74 33.90 2.16
N HIS A 57 13.51 34.85 3.07
CA HIS A 57 12.34 34.79 3.96
C HIS A 57 11.02 34.89 3.20
N GLN A 58 10.96 35.69 2.13
CA GLN A 58 9.79 35.78 1.27
C GLN A 58 9.51 34.45 0.57
N LEU A 59 10.53 33.83 -0.03
CA LEU A 59 10.43 32.52 -0.65
C LEU A 59 10.03 31.44 0.36
N LEU A 60 10.63 31.46 1.56
CA LEU A 60 10.31 30.52 2.62
C LEU A 60 8.83 30.61 3.05
N ASN A 61 8.27 31.82 3.13
CA ASN A 61 6.85 32.02 3.45
C ASN A 61 5.95 31.46 2.33
N GLN A 62 6.26 31.74 1.06
CA GLN A 62 5.48 31.21 -0.06
C GLN A 62 5.51 29.68 -0.13
N GLN A 63 6.68 29.08 0.08
CA GLN A 63 6.80 27.61 0.08
C GLN A 63 6.13 26.97 1.32
N ALA A 64 6.10 27.68 2.45
CA ALA A 64 5.37 27.25 3.63
C ALA A 64 3.85 27.23 3.42
N GLU A 65 3.28 28.27 2.80
CA GLU A 65 1.85 28.32 2.46
C GLU A 65 1.46 27.20 1.49
N TRP A 66 2.30 26.93 0.50
CA TRP A 66 2.10 25.79 -0.40
C TRP A 66 2.10 24.46 0.36
N LEU A 67 3.06 24.25 1.26
CA LEU A 67 3.18 23.02 2.05
C LEU A 67 1.98 22.82 2.99
N GLU A 68 1.50 23.88 3.63
CA GLU A 68 0.28 23.84 4.48
C GLU A 68 -0.95 23.41 3.67
N SER A 69 -1.12 23.95 2.45
CA SER A 69 -2.21 23.55 1.56
C SER A 69 -2.10 22.10 1.11
N GLU A 70 -0.90 21.64 0.73
CA GLU A 70 -0.67 20.28 0.25
C GLU A 70 -0.98 19.25 1.35
N ILE A 71 -0.52 19.50 2.59
CA ILE A 71 -0.75 18.58 3.70
C ILE A 71 -2.20 18.66 4.21
N GLY A 72 -2.83 19.84 4.16
CA GLY A 72 -4.23 20.03 4.51
C GLY A 72 -5.19 19.23 3.62
N GLN A 73 -4.96 19.18 2.32
CA GLN A 73 -5.79 18.41 1.38
C GLN A 73 -5.69 16.89 1.57
N VAL A 74 -4.58 16.41 2.15
CA VAL A 74 -4.40 14.98 2.47
C VAL A 74 -5.13 14.58 3.77
N SER A 75 -5.54 15.56 4.57
CA SER A 75 -6.06 15.36 5.93
C SER A 75 -7.58 15.48 6.07
N ASP A 76 -8.31 15.87 5.00
CA ASP A 76 -9.78 15.89 4.99
C ASP A 76 -10.35 14.54 4.51
N PRO A 77 -10.98 13.73 5.40
CA PRO A 77 -11.80 12.61 4.97
C PRO A 77 -13.11 13.17 4.40
N VAL A 78 -13.27 13.09 3.08
CA VAL A 78 -14.58 13.29 2.46
C VAL A 78 -15.49 12.14 2.91
N GLU A 79 -16.31 12.43 3.91
CA GLU A 79 -17.57 11.74 4.14
C GLU A 79 -18.44 11.93 2.89
N SER A 80 -18.66 10.85 2.15
CA SER A 80 -19.77 10.76 1.21
C SER A 80 -20.49 9.44 1.46
N GLU A 81 -21.66 9.61 2.05
CA GLU A 81 -22.64 8.63 2.48
C GLU A 81 -23.17 7.73 1.36
N GLU A 82 -23.53 6.52 1.78
CA GLU A 82 -24.73 5.73 1.47
C GLU A 82 -25.43 5.86 0.10
N SER A 83 -25.58 4.70 -0.55
CA SER A 83 -26.85 4.21 -1.12
C SER A 83 -26.61 2.80 -1.70
N SER A 84 -27.46 1.77 -1.63
CA SER A 84 -28.62 1.35 -0.84
C SER A 84 -28.98 -0.04 -1.38
N ALA A 85 -29.72 -0.79 -0.58
CA ALA A 85 -30.76 -1.74 -0.98
C ALA A 85 -30.38 -3.20 -1.32
N ALA A 86 -30.87 -4.04 -0.41
CA ALA A 86 -31.13 -5.47 -0.47
C ALA A 86 -32.12 -5.90 -1.57
N SER A 87 -32.10 -7.20 -1.89
CA SER A 87 -33.25 -8.14 -2.05
C SER A 87 -32.65 -9.51 -2.41
N ASP A 88 -32.66 -10.51 -1.53
CA ASP A 88 -33.73 -11.50 -1.23
C ASP A 88 -33.90 -12.63 -2.26
N GLU A 89 -33.62 -13.85 -1.77
CA GLU A 89 -34.40 -15.10 -1.90
C GLU A 89 -34.89 -15.58 -3.29
N ASN A 90 -34.43 -16.75 -3.77
CA ASN A 90 -35.05 -18.05 -3.45
C ASN A 90 -34.59 -19.24 -4.33
N GLU A 91 -34.58 -20.39 -3.66
CA GLU A 91 -34.93 -21.76 -4.08
C GLU A 91 -34.01 -22.58 -5.02
N ASP A 92 -33.38 -23.56 -4.35
CA ASP A 92 -33.18 -24.97 -4.72
C ASP A 92 -33.97 -25.49 -5.94
N ASP A 93 -33.31 -26.25 -6.83
CA ASP A 93 -33.56 -27.70 -6.89
C ASP A 93 -32.54 -28.46 -7.74
N GLU A 94 -32.47 -29.74 -7.40
CA GLU A 94 -31.48 -30.77 -7.70
C GLU A 94 -31.63 -31.43 -9.10
N VAL A 95 -30.50 -32.00 -9.59
CA VAL A 95 -30.31 -33.12 -10.56
C VAL A 95 -31.27 -33.33 -11.75
N ASP A 96 -30.74 -33.47 -12.97
CA ASP A 96 -30.29 -34.77 -13.50
C ASP A 96 -29.62 -34.64 -14.88
N SER A 97 -28.67 -35.53 -15.11
CA SER A 97 -27.97 -35.79 -16.35
C SER A 97 -28.78 -36.71 -17.27
N ASP A 98 -28.89 -36.39 -18.56
CA ASP A 98 -28.66 -37.40 -19.62
C ASP A 98 -28.61 -36.81 -21.04
N GLU A 99 -27.79 -37.46 -21.85
CA GLU A 99 -27.50 -37.20 -23.26
C GLU A 99 -28.73 -37.33 -24.18
N GLN A 100 -28.91 -36.39 -25.10
CA GLN A 100 -29.42 -36.67 -26.46
C GLN A 100 -29.33 -35.43 -27.38
N ALA A 101 -28.41 -35.49 -28.35
CA ALA A 101 -28.69 -34.92 -29.68
C ALA A 101 -29.72 -35.85 -30.37
N PRO A 102 -30.61 -35.41 -31.29
CA PRO A 102 -30.24 -34.62 -32.46
C PRO A 102 -31.35 -33.74 -33.10
N LYS A 103 -31.02 -33.21 -34.29
CA LYS A 103 -31.87 -32.70 -35.39
C LYS A 103 -32.14 -31.20 -35.46
N ILE A 104 -31.26 -30.58 -36.24
CA ILE A 104 -31.47 -29.36 -37.02
C ILE A 104 -32.79 -29.45 -37.79
N LEU A 105 -33.72 -28.53 -37.51
CA LEU A 105 -34.78 -28.14 -38.42
C LEU A 105 -34.82 -26.62 -38.52
N ASN A 106 -34.50 -26.14 -39.72
CA ASN A 106 -34.47 -24.73 -40.08
C ASN A 106 -35.86 -24.10 -39.92
N ALA A 107 -35.94 -23.03 -39.13
CA ALA A 107 -37.04 -22.07 -39.20
C ALA A 107 -36.47 -20.64 -39.27
N ASN A 108 -36.55 -20.07 -40.46
CA ASN A 108 -36.30 -18.66 -40.73
C ASN A 108 -37.14 -17.76 -39.81
N LYS A 109 -36.50 -17.12 -38.82
CA LYS A 109 -36.92 -15.80 -38.29
C LYS A 109 -35.66 -15.00 -37.98
N LYS A 110 -35.41 -13.94 -38.76
CA LYS A 110 -34.39 -12.93 -38.48
C LYS A 110 -34.81 -12.15 -37.24
N ALA A 111 -34.45 -12.65 -36.06
CA ALA A 111 -34.34 -11.84 -34.87
C ALA A 111 -32.92 -11.26 -34.87
N THR A 112 -32.78 -10.00 -35.24
CA THR A 112 -31.53 -9.23 -35.05
C THR A 112 -31.44 -8.86 -33.57
N GLY A 113 -31.35 -9.87 -32.71
CA GLY A 113 -30.89 -9.71 -31.34
C GLY A 113 -29.37 -9.82 -31.38
N TYR A 114 -28.67 -8.81 -30.89
CA TYR A 114 -27.25 -8.93 -30.60
C TYR A 114 -27.07 -10.12 -29.64
N VAL A 115 -26.47 -11.20 -30.13
CA VAL A 115 -25.97 -12.30 -29.28
C VAL A 115 -24.53 -11.92 -28.98
N PRO A 116 -24.18 -11.53 -27.73
CA PRO A 116 -22.82 -11.24 -27.37
C PRO A 116 -21.95 -12.45 -27.73
N ASP A 117 -20.85 -12.19 -28.45
CA ASP A 117 -19.94 -13.26 -28.86
C ASP A 117 -19.44 -14.00 -27.62
N ALA A 118 -19.51 -15.33 -27.64
CA ALA A 118 -19.17 -16.13 -26.47
C ALA A 118 -17.67 -15.95 -26.19
N LYS A 119 -17.34 -15.26 -25.10
CA LYS A 119 -15.95 -14.98 -24.69
C LYS A 119 -15.05 -16.19 -24.89
N SER A 120 -13.94 -15.98 -25.58
CA SER A 120 -12.95 -17.02 -25.84
C SER A 120 -12.35 -17.54 -24.52
N MET A 121 -11.92 -18.80 -24.49
CA MET A 121 -11.28 -19.38 -23.29
C MET A 121 -10.13 -18.52 -22.73
N PRO A 122 -9.25 -17.91 -23.56
CA PRO A 122 -8.21 -17.00 -23.09
C PRO A 122 -8.75 -15.74 -22.39
N GLU A 123 -9.87 -15.18 -22.87
CA GLU A 123 -10.52 -14.02 -22.25
C GLU A 123 -11.13 -14.38 -20.90
N ARG A 124 -11.78 -15.54 -20.79
CA ARG A 124 -12.29 -16.04 -19.49
C ARG A 124 -11.17 -16.22 -18.47
N LEU A 125 -10.02 -16.77 -18.89
CA LEU A 125 -8.85 -16.92 -18.04
C LEU A 125 -8.22 -15.57 -17.66
N LYS A 126 -8.33 -14.55 -18.52
CA LYS A 126 -7.89 -13.19 -18.21
C LYS A 126 -8.79 -12.54 -17.16
N ASP A 127 -10.11 -12.70 -17.29
CA ASP A 127 -11.08 -12.18 -16.32
C ASP A 127 -10.86 -12.82 -14.93
N LEU A 128 -10.65 -14.14 -14.87
CA LEU A 128 -10.33 -14.85 -13.62
C LEU A 128 -9.00 -14.42 -12.98
N ARG A 129 -8.03 -13.94 -13.77
CA ARG A 129 -6.75 -13.43 -13.26
C ARG A 129 -6.82 -11.95 -12.88
N SER A 130 -7.82 -11.21 -13.34
CA SER A 130 -7.88 -9.76 -13.21
C SER A 130 -7.83 -9.29 -11.75
N ASP A 131 -8.57 -9.95 -10.87
CA ASP A 131 -8.56 -9.70 -9.42
C ASP A 131 -7.16 -9.89 -8.81
N MET A 132 -6.50 -11.01 -9.14
CA MET A 132 -5.16 -11.31 -8.65
C MET A 132 -4.13 -10.32 -9.21
N GLU A 133 -4.21 -9.98 -10.50
CA GLU A 133 -3.36 -8.97 -11.12
C GLU A 133 -3.51 -7.60 -10.44
N TYR A 134 -4.74 -7.22 -10.11
CA TYR A 134 -5.03 -5.97 -9.41
C TYR A 134 -4.37 -5.96 -8.02
N LEU A 135 -4.50 -7.04 -7.25
CA LEU A 135 -3.87 -7.18 -5.94
C LEU A 135 -2.34 -7.13 -6.02
N ILE A 136 -1.75 -7.73 -7.06
CA ILE A 136 -0.29 -7.74 -7.24
C ILE A 136 0.23 -6.34 -7.60
N LEU A 137 -0.45 -5.62 -8.49
CA LEU A 137 0.01 -4.32 -8.98
C LEU A 137 -0.20 -3.18 -7.96
N ASN A 138 -1.25 -3.27 -7.15
CA ASN A 138 -1.59 -2.24 -6.18
C ASN A 138 -1.16 -2.66 -4.78
N ASP A 139 -1.94 -3.53 -4.14
CA ASP A 139 -1.79 -3.84 -2.72
C ASP A 139 -0.42 -4.44 -2.38
N CYS A 140 0.07 -5.40 -3.16
CA CYS A 140 1.37 -6.01 -2.90
C CYS A 140 2.54 -5.01 -3.07
N VAL A 141 2.37 -4.00 -3.94
CA VAL A 141 3.35 -2.92 -4.12
C VAL A 141 3.27 -1.93 -2.97
N THR A 142 2.06 -1.48 -2.60
CA THR A 142 1.82 -0.57 -1.48
C THR A 142 2.35 -1.13 -0.16
N LEU A 143 2.11 -2.43 0.10
CA LEU A 143 2.60 -3.14 1.28
C LEU A 143 4.10 -3.46 1.22
N LYS A 144 4.77 -3.11 0.12
CA LYS A 144 6.20 -3.35 -0.15
C LYS A 144 6.58 -4.84 -0.12
N LEU A 145 5.62 -5.72 -0.42
CA LEU A 145 5.89 -7.16 -0.61
C LEU A 145 6.62 -7.40 -1.92
N VAL A 146 6.34 -6.59 -2.94
CA VAL A 146 6.95 -6.69 -4.27
C VAL A 146 7.28 -5.29 -4.78
N SER A 147 8.39 -5.14 -5.51
CA SER A 147 8.68 -3.88 -6.20
C SER A 147 7.75 -3.67 -7.41
N PRO A 148 7.47 -2.42 -7.84
CA PRO A 148 6.63 -2.17 -9.02
C PRO A 148 7.11 -2.90 -10.28
N ASN A 149 8.43 -3.00 -10.46
CA ASN A 149 9.03 -3.70 -11.58
C ASN A 149 8.84 -5.22 -11.51
N GLN A 150 8.93 -5.80 -10.30
CA GLN A 150 8.67 -7.22 -10.10
C GLN A 150 7.17 -7.54 -10.23
N ALA A 151 6.28 -6.66 -9.79
CA ALA A 151 4.83 -6.83 -9.93
C ALA A 151 4.41 -6.89 -11.40
N LYS A 152 4.97 -6.01 -12.25
CA LYS A 152 4.79 -6.09 -13.72
C LYS A 152 5.31 -7.41 -14.30
N LYS A 153 6.51 -7.86 -13.88
CA LYS A 153 7.06 -9.15 -14.31
C LYS A 153 6.18 -10.33 -13.90
N LEU A 154 5.65 -10.32 -12.68
CA LEU A 154 4.74 -11.36 -12.20
C LEU A 154 3.48 -11.39 -13.06
N LYS A 155 2.83 -10.24 -13.27
CA LYS A 155 1.67 -10.14 -14.18
C LYS A 155 1.95 -10.74 -15.57
N HIS A 156 3.08 -10.39 -16.20
CA HIS A 156 3.43 -10.97 -17.49
C HIS A 156 3.67 -12.49 -17.42
N GLY A 157 4.22 -12.99 -16.31
CA GLY A 157 4.42 -14.42 -16.08
C GLY A 157 3.13 -15.23 -15.79
N LEU A 158 2.02 -14.56 -15.48
CA LEU A 158 0.72 -15.21 -15.28
C LEU A 158 0.03 -15.58 -16.60
N VAL A 159 0.42 -14.94 -17.70
CA VAL A 159 -0.19 -15.15 -19.02
C VAL A 159 0.04 -16.59 -19.47
N GLY A 160 -1.04 -17.29 -19.84
CA GLY A 160 -1.01 -18.68 -20.29
C GLY A 160 -0.95 -19.73 -19.18
N LYS A 161 -0.81 -19.33 -17.90
CA LYS A 161 -0.91 -20.25 -16.76
C LYS A 161 -2.36 -20.46 -16.32
N ILE A 162 -2.61 -21.62 -15.73
CA ILE A 162 -3.87 -21.93 -15.03
C ILE A 162 -3.93 -21.05 -13.76
N PRO A 163 -5.05 -20.37 -13.48
CA PRO A 163 -5.17 -19.41 -12.37
C PRO A 163 -4.71 -19.96 -11.02
N GLU A 164 -5.13 -21.17 -10.66
CA GLU A 164 -4.78 -21.81 -9.37
C GLU A 164 -3.27 -22.02 -9.21
N LYS A 165 -2.62 -22.63 -10.20
CA LYS A 165 -1.16 -22.85 -10.18
C LYS A 165 -0.39 -21.54 -10.17
N ALA A 166 -0.90 -20.54 -10.90
CA ALA A 166 -0.30 -19.23 -10.95
C ALA A 166 -0.41 -18.52 -9.60
N GLU A 167 -1.55 -18.67 -8.92
CA GLU A 167 -1.78 -18.14 -7.57
C GLU A 167 -0.84 -18.81 -6.55
N GLU A 168 -0.69 -20.13 -6.58
CA GLU A 168 0.22 -20.84 -5.68
C GLU A 168 1.68 -20.35 -5.79
N GLU A 169 2.18 -20.16 -7.02
CA GLU A 169 3.52 -19.62 -7.26
C GLU A 169 3.67 -18.19 -6.72
N VAL A 170 2.68 -17.33 -6.99
CA VAL A 170 2.68 -15.94 -6.50
C VAL A 170 2.64 -15.92 -4.97
N VAL A 171 1.76 -16.71 -4.36
CA VAL A 171 1.63 -16.80 -2.90
C VAL A 171 2.94 -17.26 -2.26
N ALA A 172 3.60 -18.28 -2.82
CA ALA A 172 4.88 -18.75 -2.31
C ALA A 172 5.95 -17.64 -2.32
N LEU A 173 6.03 -16.87 -3.41
CA LEU A 173 6.94 -15.72 -3.52
C LEU A 173 6.60 -14.64 -2.49
N LEU A 174 5.33 -14.25 -2.40
CA LEU A 174 4.87 -13.20 -1.50
C LEU A 174 5.06 -13.60 -0.02
N ARG A 175 4.83 -14.86 0.35
CA ARG A 175 5.11 -15.37 1.71
C ARG A 175 6.57 -15.20 2.07
N ASN A 176 7.48 -15.54 1.15
CA ASN A 176 8.91 -15.38 1.35
C ASN A 176 9.30 -13.89 1.52
N ALA A 177 8.69 -13.00 0.73
CA ALA A 177 8.89 -11.57 0.86
C ALA A 177 8.40 -11.03 2.22
N LEU A 178 7.19 -11.40 2.64
CA LEU A 178 6.61 -11.02 3.93
C LEU A 178 7.46 -11.54 5.10
N HIS A 179 7.89 -12.80 5.05
CA HIS A 179 8.83 -13.36 6.03
C HIS A 179 10.13 -12.55 6.11
N ALA A 180 10.70 -12.15 4.97
CA ALA A 180 11.92 -11.34 4.93
C ALA A 180 11.70 -9.95 5.54
N GLN A 181 10.59 -9.30 5.23
CA GLN A 181 10.20 -7.99 5.77
C GLN A 181 10.06 -8.03 7.29
N ILE A 182 9.31 -9.01 7.82
CA ILE A 182 9.10 -9.18 9.27
C ILE A 182 10.41 -9.52 9.97
N ARG A 183 11.21 -10.44 9.41
CA ARG A 183 12.51 -10.81 9.97
C ARG A 183 13.46 -9.60 10.03
N LYS A 184 13.48 -8.77 8.99
CA LYS A 184 14.26 -7.53 8.96
C LYS A 184 13.79 -6.56 10.04
N PHE A 185 12.48 -6.43 10.23
CA PHE A 185 11.90 -5.58 11.28
C PHE A 185 12.26 -6.07 12.69
N ILE A 186 12.04 -7.36 12.98
CA ILE A 186 12.37 -7.99 14.27
C ILE A 186 13.83 -7.75 14.64
N ARG A 187 14.77 -7.94 13.69
CA ARG A 187 16.20 -7.70 13.93
C ARG A 187 16.50 -6.24 14.21
N LYS A 188 15.88 -5.32 13.47
CA LYS A 188 16.11 -3.87 13.62
C LYS A 188 15.55 -3.32 14.94
N HIS A 189 14.42 -3.85 15.40
CA HIS A 189 13.67 -3.34 16.55
C HIS A 189 13.67 -4.30 17.75
N ASN A 190 14.63 -5.23 17.80
CA ASN A 190 14.80 -6.19 18.90
C ASN A 190 13.50 -6.92 19.29
N GLY A 191 12.75 -7.39 18.28
CA GLY A 191 11.46 -8.04 18.46
C GLY A 191 10.25 -7.21 18.07
N GLY A 192 10.25 -5.91 18.35
CA GLY A 192 9.12 -5.02 18.07
C GLY A 192 7.82 -5.49 18.77
N PRO A 193 6.64 -5.44 18.10
CA PRO A 193 5.39 -5.96 18.65
C PRO A 193 5.43 -7.48 18.90
N TRP A 194 6.39 -8.18 18.27
CA TRP A 194 6.53 -9.62 18.32
C TRP A 194 7.80 -10.01 19.09
N ALA A 195 7.97 -9.44 20.28
CA ALA A 195 9.19 -9.61 21.07
C ALA A 195 9.43 -11.05 21.56
N THR A 196 8.36 -11.82 21.74
CA THR A 196 8.42 -13.18 22.29
C THR A 196 8.59 -14.24 21.21
N ALA A 197 9.37 -15.29 21.48
CA ALA A 197 9.60 -16.39 20.55
C ALA A 197 8.31 -17.13 20.12
N THR A 198 7.30 -17.17 21.00
CA THR A 198 5.96 -17.73 20.72
C THR A 198 5.25 -16.92 19.63
N LEU A 199 5.11 -15.60 19.82
CA LEU A 199 4.50 -14.67 18.84
C LEU A 199 5.23 -14.72 17.49
N GLN A 200 6.56 -14.75 17.49
CA GLN A 200 7.33 -14.89 16.24
C GLN A 200 7.11 -16.24 15.54
N THR A 201 6.76 -17.28 16.30
CA THR A 201 6.43 -18.60 15.73
C THR A 201 5.01 -18.62 15.19
N GLU A 202 4.05 -18.01 15.90
CA GLU A 202 2.66 -17.84 15.45
C GLU A 202 2.61 -17.10 14.12
N ILE A 203 3.26 -15.94 14.00
CA ILE A 203 3.32 -15.19 12.73
C ILE A 203 3.94 -16.02 11.61
N ARG A 204 4.99 -16.79 11.91
CA ARG A 204 5.60 -17.67 10.91
C ARG A 204 4.62 -18.74 10.43
N MET A 205 3.85 -19.32 11.35
CA MET A 205 2.81 -20.29 11.04
C MET A 205 1.66 -19.67 10.25
N ASP A 206 1.21 -18.48 10.63
CA ASP A 206 0.10 -17.79 9.97
C ASP A 206 0.44 -17.42 8.53
N ILE A 207 1.64 -16.88 8.29
CA ILE A 207 2.14 -16.63 6.94
C ILE A 207 2.18 -17.93 6.13
N THR A 208 2.67 -19.02 6.73
CA THR A 208 2.76 -20.33 6.04
C THR A 208 1.38 -20.91 5.69
N ARG A 209 0.36 -20.63 6.52
CA ARG A 209 -1.02 -21.12 6.33
C ARG A 209 -1.81 -20.38 5.25
N THR A 210 -1.44 -19.15 4.91
CA THR A 210 -2.15 -18.34 3.90
C THR A 210 -2.21 -19.05 2.55
N ARG A 211 -3.38 -19.32 1.95
CA ARG A 211 -3.47 -20.08 0.67
C ARG A 211 -3.68 -19.22 -0.56
N SER A 212 -4.19 -18.01 -0.40
CA SER A 212 -4.54 -17.10 -1.49
C SER A 212 -3.80 -15.76 -1.36
N VAL A 213 -3.65 -15.04 -2.47
CA VAL A 213 -3.03 -13.70 -2.47
C VAL A 213 -3.82 -12.74 -1.58
N ARG A 214 -5.16 -12.80 -1.65
CA ARG A 214 -6.05 -11.97 -0.83
C ARG A 214 -5.85 -12.21 0.67
N SER A 215 -5.75 -13.48 1.09
CA SER A 215 -5.51 -13.81 2.51
C SER A 215 -4.16 -13.29 3.02
N LEU A 216 -3.14 -13.36 2.17
CA LEU A 216 -1.80 -12.89 2.51
C LEU A 216 -1.70 -11.36 2.55
N VAL A 217 -2.39 -10.67 1.64
CA VAL A 217 -2.52 -9.21 1.65
C VAL A 217 -3.22 -8.74 2.92
N SER A 218 -4.31 -9.40 3.31
CA SER A 218 -5.04 -9.09 4.56
C SER A 218 -4.14 -9.26 5.78
N LEU A 219 -3.47 -10.41 5.90
CA LEU A 219 -2.51 -10.66 6.99
C LEU A 219 -1.37 -9.63 6.99
N SER A 220 -0.86 -9.26 5.82
CA SER A 220 0.21 -8.26 5.71
C SER A 220 -0.27 -6.87 6.14
N ARG A 221 -1.53 -6.49 5.89
CA ARG A 221 -2.11 -5.21 6.38
C ARG A 221 -2.17 -5.21 7.90
N GLN A 222 -2.73 -6.27 8.49
CA GLN A 222 -2.81 -6.42 9.95
C GLN A 222 -1.43 -6.33 10.62
N LEU A 223 -0.43 -7.04 10.09
CA LEU A 223 0.93 -7.02 10.65
C LEU A 223 1.62 -5.65 10.46
N LEU A 224 1.26 -4.88 9.42
CA LEU A 224 1.75 -3.52 9.25
C LEU A 224 1.09 -2.56 10.22
N GLU A 225 -0.23 -2.68 10.43
CA GLU A 225 -0.98 -1.90 11.43
C GLU A 225 -0.43 -2.13 12.84
N GLU A 226 -0.24 -3.40 13.25
CA GLU A 226 0.38 -3.75 14.54
C GLU A 226 1.78 -3.13 14.69
N ARG A 227 2.56 -3.17 13.61
CA ARG A 227 3.89 -2.56 13.56
C ARG A 227 3.84 -1.05 13.71
N GLU A 228 2.93 -0.39 13.01
CA GLU A 228 2.78 1.07 13.02
C GLU A 228 2.26 1.55 14.36
N GLU A 229 1.27 0.86 14.93
CA GLU A 229 0.77 1.10 16.27
C GLU A 229 1.88 0.96 17.31
N TRP A 230 2.70 -0.10 17.21
CA TRP A 230 3.86 -0.27 18.09
C TRP A 230 4.88 0.86 17.91
N LEU A 231 5.16 1.27 16.66
CA LEU A 231 6.07 2.39 16.40
C LEU A 231 5.52 3.71 16.96
N LEU A 232 4.22 3.97 16.88
CA LEU A 232 3.58 5.16 17.45
C LEU A 232 3.71 5.16 18.99
N LYS A 233 3.38 4.03 19.63
CA LYS A 233 3.49 3.88 21.09
C LYS A 233 4.93 4.01 21.58
N THR A 234 5.91 3.51 20.83
CA THR A 234 7.33 3.56 21.20
C THR A 234 8.01 4.88 20.85
N LYS A 235 7.60 5.59 19.79
CA LYS A 235 8.09 6.94 19.45
C LYS A 235 7.72 7.99 20.51
N ASN A 236 6.54 7.85 21.12
CA ASN A 236 6.08 8.75 22.20
C ASN A 236 6.70 8.41 23.56
N SER A 237 7.40 7.28 23.66
CA SER A 237 8.11 6.87 24.87
C SER A 237 9.56 7.36 24.78
N LEU A 238 9.96 8.28 25.68
CA LEU A 238 11.35 8.76 25.86
C LEU A 238 12.38 7.62 25.95
N THR A 239 11.93 6.43 26.37
CA THR A 239 12.71 5.19 26.47
C THR A 239 13.13 4.60 25.11
N GLY A 240 12.41 4.86 24.02
CA GLY A 240 12.73 4.35 22.68
C GLY A 240 13.85 5.10 21.95
N ARG A 241 14.18 6.33 22.40
CA ARG A 241 15.22 7.17 21.77
C ARG A 241 16.65 6.86 22.25
N PHE A 242 16.83 6.30 23.45
CA PHE A 242 18.17 6.16 24.04
C PHE A 242 18.65 4.72 24.19
N PHE A 243 17.75 3.75 24.26
CA PHE A 243 18.14 2.34 24.31
C PHE A 243 17.15 1.55 23.47
N GLY A 244 17.64 0.71 22.54
CA GLY A 244 16.86 -0.29 21.82
C GLY A 244 16.32 -1.39 22.75
N GLY A 245 15.64 -0.98 23.81
CA GLY A 245 15.27 -1.74 24.98
C GLY A 245 13.78 -2.01 24.99
N LYS A 246 13.46 -3.30 25.05
CA LYS A 246 12.16 -3.90 25.38
C LYS A 246 11.20 -2.93 26.07
N VAL A 247 10.23 -2.44 25.30
CA VAL A 247 9.02 -1.85 25.88
C VAL A 247 8.23 -3.00 26.48
N LYS A 248 8.27 -3.13 27.82
CA LYS A 248 7.26 -3.91 28.53
C LYS A 248 5.97 -3.11 28.42
N MET A 249 5.07 -3.57 27.56
CA MET A 249 3.66 -3.17 27.65
C MET A 249 3.12 -3.88 28.89
N ASP A 250 2.65 -3.12 29.88
CA ASP A 250 1.96 -3.68 31.03
C ASP A 250 0.66 -4.35 30.56
N LYS A 251 0.35 -5.47 31.22
CA LYS A 251 -0.76 -6.39 30.93
C LYS A 251 -2.10 -5.83 31.40
#